data_AF-A0A7C2VQU8-F1
#
_entry.id   AF-A0A7C2VQU8-F1
#
_cell.length_a   1.000
_cell.length_b   1.000
_cell.length_c   1.000
_cell.angle_alpha   90.00
_cell.angle_beta   90.00
_cell.angle_gamma   90.00
#
_symmetry.space_group_name_H-M   'P 1'
#
loop_
_entity.id
_entity.type
_entity.pdbx_description
1 polymer ?
#
loop_
_entity_poly.entity_id
_entity_poly.type
_entity_poly.pdbx_seq_one_letter_code
_entity_poly.pdbx_strand_id
1 'polypeptide(L)'
;MDSATDAEIFSEKEWGVLMKELSLSPRQSEVIKHLFSGRSDKQISKVLEIAVPTVRTHLSRLFSRFNLQDRNELILHVFCHFRKGCRTNGNGNGCHRWLSNSD
;
A
#
# COMPACT_ATOMS: atom_id res chain seq x y z
N MET A 1 12.83 8.83 20.25
CA MET A 1 12.70 9.75 19.11
C MET A 1 12.54 8.95 17.84
N ASP A 2 11.28 8.62 17.52
CA ASP A 2 10.69 8.53 16.17
C ASP A 2 9.20 8.22 16.41
N SER A 3 8.55 9.18 17.07
CA SER A 3 7.11 9.18 17.33
C SER A 3 6.46 10.04 16.24
N ALA A 4 6.59 9.61 14.99
CA ALA A 4 5.91 10.21 13.86
C ALA A 4 4.79 9.24 13.45
N THR A 5 3.60 9.50 14.01
CA THR A 5 2.30 9.14 13.44
C THR A 5 2.18 7.72 12.87
N ASP A 6 1.82 6.76 13.72
CA ASP A 6 1.00 5.60 13.30
C ASP A 6 -0.41 6.08 12.94
N ALA A 7 -0.52 7.04 12.02
CA ALA A 7 -1.76 7.33 11.36
C ALA A 7 -2.03 6.14 10.45
N GLU A 8 -2.83 5.19 10.94
CA GLU A 8 -3.31 4.08 10.13
C GLU A 8 -4.18 4.64 9.01
N ILE A 9 -3.56 4.95 7.86
CA ILE A 9 -4.23 5.48 6.66
C ILE A 9 -5.29 4.49 6.14
N PHE A 10 -5.07 3.20 6.39
CA PHE A 10 -5.98 2.10 6.07
C PHE A 10 -6.06 1.14 7.27
N SER A 11 -7.26 0.64 7.54
CA SER A 11 -7.50 -0.48 8.45
C SER A 11 -6.91 -1.80 7.92
N GLU A 12 -6.72 -2.79 8.79
CA GLU A 12 -6.20 -4.11 8.38
C GLU A 12 -7.07 -4.80 7.31
N LYS A 13 -8.39 -4.59 7.34
CA LYS A 13 -9.30 -5.12 6.30
C LYS A 13 -9.04 -4.45 4.95
N GLU A 14 -8.86 -3.13 4.93
CA GLU A 14 -8.59 -2.37 3.71
C GLU A 14 -7.22 -2.73 3.12
N TRP A 15 -6.21 -2.96 3.97
CA TRP A 15 -4.93 -3.50 3.53
C TRP A 15 -5.07 -4.87 2.87
N GLY A 16 -5.82 -5.79 3.47
CA GLY A 16 -6.05 -7.12 2.89
C GLY A 16 -6.67 -7.06 1.49
N VAL A 17 -7.65 -6.16 1.30
CA VAL A 17 -8.27 -5.90 -0.01
C VAL A 17 -7.24 -5.32 -0.99
N LEU A 18 -6.54 -4.25 -0.61
CA LEU A 18 -5.58 -3.57 -1.48
C LEU A 18 -4.45 -4.50 -1.93
N MET A 19 -3.93 -5.33 -1.03
CA MET A 19 -2.85 -6.28 -1.34
C MET A 19 -3.30 -7.35 -2.34
N LYS A 20 -4.56 -7.77 -2.25
CA LYS A 20 -5.15 -8.72 -3.20
C LYS A 20 -5.36 -8.08 -4.56
N GLU A 21 -5.99 -6.91 -4.62
CA GLU A 21 -6.28 -6.21 -5.88
C GLU A 21 -5.00 -5.81 -6.62
N LEU A 22 -4.02 -5.27 -5.89
CA LEU A 22 -2.70 -4.94 -6.43
C LEU A 22 -1.81 -6.17 -6.59
N SER A 23 -2.30 -7.39 -6.29
CA SER A 23 -1.57 -8.66 -6.37
C SER A 23 -0.14 -8.57 -5.81
N LEU A 24 0.02 -7.97 -4.63
CA LEU A 24 1.31 -7.76 -3.99
C LEU A 24 1.79 -9.04 -3.31
N SER A 25 3.10 -9.31 -3.37
CA SER A 25 3.66 -10.38 -2.55
C SER A 25 3.64 -9.99 -1.06
N PRO A 26 3.63 -10.96 -0.11
CA PRO A 26 3.65 -10.66 1.32
C PRO A 26 4.76 -9.68 1.71
N ARG A 27 5.95 -9.84 1.12
CA ARG A 27 7.07 -8.94 1.42
C ARG A 27 6.93 -7.55 0.82
N GLN A 28 6.33 -7.43 -0.37
CA GLN A 28 6.03 -6.13 -0.97
C GLN A 28 4.96 -5.38 -0.16
N SER A 29 3.96 -6.10 0.32
CA SER A 29 2.91 -5.61 1.19
C SER A 29 3.45 -5.00 2.49
N GLU A 30 4.37 -5.69 3.17
CA GLU A 30 5.06 -5.18 4.37
C GLU A 30 5.84 -3.90 4.09
N VAL A 31 6.59 -3.86 2.98
CA VAL A 31 7.35 -2.67 2.57
C VAL A 31 6.40 -1.49 2.33
N ILE A 32 5.28 -1.70 1.62
CA ILE A 32 4.29 -0.65 1.35
C ILE A 32 3.60 -0.18 2.64
N LYS A 33 3.22 -1.08 3.56
CA LYS A 33 2.65 -0.68 4.86
C LYS A 33 3.56 0.30 5.59
N HIS A 34 4.84 -0.03 5.71
CA HIS A 34 5.82 0.86 6.34
C HIS A 34 6.11 2.13 5.54
N LEU A 35 5.99 2.07 4.21
CA LEU A 35 6.09 3.23 3.33
C LEU A 35 5.03 4.28 3.69
N PHE A 36 3.79 3.81 3.92
CA PHE A 36 2.63 4.62 4.29
C PHE A 36 2.71 5.14 5.72
N SER A 37 3.38 4.45 6.63
CA SER A 37 3.75 4.98 7.96
C SER A 37 4.86 6.04 7.92
N GLY A 38 5.24 6.54 6.73
CA GLY A 38 6.27 7.57 6.58
C GLY A 38 7.72 7.10 6.80
N ARG A 39 7.97 5.78 6.89
CA ARG A 39 9.31 5.26 7.21
C ARG A 39 10.25 5.37 6.01
N SER A 40 11.47 5.87 6.24
CA SER A 40 12.57 5.84 5.28
C SER A 40 13.06 4.42 5.00
N ASP A 41 13.76 4.18 3.88
CA ASP A 41 14.31 2.86 3.55
C ASP A 41 15.16 2.27 4.69
N LYS A 42 15.90 3.12 5.41
CA LYS A 42 16.72 2.72 6.57
C LYS A 42 15.89 2.34 7.79
N GLN A 43 14.74 2.98 7.99
CA GLN A 43 13.81 2.58 9.06
C GLN A 43 13.08 1.29 8.67
N ILE A 44 12.64 1.17 7.40
CA ILE A 44 12.03 -0.07 6.88
C ILE A 44 12.99 -1.24 7.01
N SER A 45 14.26 -1.05 6.67
CA SER A 45 15.28 -2.09 6.75
C SER A 45 15.47 -2.59 8.18
N LYS A 46 15.44 -1.69 9.16
CA LYS A 46 15.53 -2.03 10.60
C LYS A 46 14.29 -2.78 11.08
N VAL A 47 13.10 -2.33 10.72
CA VAL A 47 11.83 -2.94 11.17
C VAL A 47 11.65 -4.33 10.56
N LEU A 48 12.02 -4.50 9.29
CA LEU A 48 11.88 -5.77 8.57
C LEU A 48 13.12 -6.67 8.67
N GLU A 49 14.13 -6.27 9.44
CA GLU A 49 15.39 -6.99 9.66
C GLU A 49 16.08 -7.45 8.34
N ILE A 50 16.14 -6.55 7.36
CA ILE A 50 16.79 -6.79 6.06
C ILE A 50 17.76 -5.66 5.72
N ALA A 51 18.62 -5.90 4.75
CA ALA A 51 19.53 -4.88 4.25
C ALA A 51 18.78 -3.77 3.48
N VAL A 52 19.24 -2.52 3.59
CA VAL A 52 18.70 -1.37 2.83
C VAL A 52 18.65 -1.64 1.31
N PRO A 53 19.67 -2.25 0.67
CA PRO A 53 19.59 -2.61 -0.74
C PRO A 53 18.45 -3.58 -1.07
N THR A 54 18.08 -4.47 -0.14
CA THR A 54 16.95 -5.39 -0.30
C THR A 54 15.63 -4.63 -0.31
N VAL A 55 15.46 -3.65 0.59
CA VAL A 55 14.29 -2.75 0.58
C VAL A 55 14.19 -2.02 -0.77
N ARG A 56 15.30 -1.43 -1.23
CA ARG A 56 15.35 -0.75 -2.53
C ARG A 56 15.05 -1.69 -3.70
N THR A 57 15.47 -2.94 -3.62
CA THR A 57 15.14 -3.97 -4.63
C THR A 57 13.64 -4.26 -4.65
N HIS A 58 12.99 -4.36 -3.49
CA HIS A 58 11.53 -4.50 -3.43
C HIS A 58 10.82 -3.29 -4.05
N LEU A 59 11.25 -2.07 -3.72
CA LEU A 59 10.69 -0.83 -4.29
C LEU A 59 10.92 -0.73 -5.80
N SER A 60 12.13 -0.99 -6.29
CA SER A 60 12.45 -0.98 -7.72
C SER A 60 11.60 -1.97 -8.52
N ARG A 61 11.35 -3.16 -7.98
CA ARG A 61 10.44 -4.14 -8.60
C ARG A 61 8.99 -3.65 -8.61
N LEU A 62 8.55 -2.95 -7.57
CA LEU A 62 7.21 -2.35 -7.52
C LEU A 62 7.08 -1.21 -8.54
N PHE A 63 8.07 -0.33 -8.62
CA PHE A 63 8.13 0.77 -9.59
C PHE A 63 8.08 0.24 -11.02
N SER A 64 8.92 -0.75 -11.33
CA SER A 64 8.95 -1.35 -12.67
C SER A 64 7.62 -2.03 -13.01
N ARG A 65 7.01 -2.73 -12.06
CA ARG A 65 5.74 -3.43 -12.25
C ARG A 65 4.57 -2.50 -12.49
N PHE A 66 4.52 -1.37 -11.79
CA PHE A 66 3.44 -0.38 -11.91
C PHE A 66 3.75 0.76 -12.87
N ASN A 67 4.91 0.71 -13.55
CA ASN A 67 5.44 1.76 -14.41
C ASN A 67 5.49 3.14 -13.72
N LEU A 68 6.10 3.17 -12.54
CA LEU A 68 6.26 4.35 -11.69
C LEU A 68 7.73 4.76 -11.62
N GLN A 69 7.98 6.03 -11.34
CA GLN A 69 9.32 6.59 -11.26
C GLN A 69 9.86 6.64 -9.84
N ASP A 70 8.99 6.86 -8.85
CA ASP A 70 9.43 7.10 -7.49
C ASP A 70 8.47 6.63 -6.39
N ARG A 71 8.90 6.88 -5.15
CA ARG A 71 8.17 6.55 -3.94
C ARG A 71 6.83 7.28 -3.84
N ASN A 72 6.77 8.55 -4.25
CA ASN A 72 5.56 9.35 -4.14
C ASN A 72 4.51 8.87 -5.13
N GLU A 73 4.93 8.54 -6.35
CA GLU A 73 4.07 7.90 -7.34
C GLU A 73 3.52 6.57 -6.83
N LEU A 74 4.31 5.75 -6.13
CA LEU A 74 3.83 4.50 -5.52
C LEU A 74 2.77 4.75 -4.44
N ILE A 75 2.98 5.74 -3.57
CA ILE A 75 1.99 6.13 -2.55
C ILE A 75 0.70 6.61 -3.21
N LEU A 76 0.81 7.51 -4.18
CA LEU A 76 -0.34 8.02 -4.93
C LEU A 76 -1.04 6.91 -5.71
N HIS A 77 -0.32 5.98 -6.31
CA HIS A 77 -0.88 4.84 -7.03
C HIS A 77 -1.76 3.98 -6.11
N VAL A 78 -1.23 3.58 -4.94
CA VAL A 78 -1.97 2.80 -3.94
C VAL A 78 -3.18 3.58 -3.42
N PHE A 79 -3.02 4.87 -3.11
CA PHE A 79 -4.10 5.72 -2.61
C PHE A 79 -5.19 5.95 -3.66
N CYS A 80 -4.82 6.19 -4.92
CA CYS A 80 -5.75 6.30 -6.03
C CYS A 80 -6.47 4.99 -6.30
N HIS A 81 -5.78 3.85 -6.21
CA HIS A 81 -6.40 2.54 -6.35
C HIS A 81 -7.47 2.32 -5.28
N PHE A 82 -7.15 2.62 -4.03
CA PHE A 82 -8.10 2.59 -2.91
C PHE A 82 -9.35 3.45 -3.20
N ARG A 83 -9.15 4.70 -3.64
CA ARG A 83 -10.27 5.61 -3.97
C ARG A 83 -11.06 5.20 -5.21
N LYS A 84 -10.43 4.59 -6.22
CA LYS A 84 -11.08 4.13 -7.46
C LYS A 84 -12.04 2.98 -7.20
N GLY A 85 -11.77 2.14 -6.21
CA GLY A 85 -12.72 1.17 -5.68
C GLY A 85 -14.08 1.79 -5.30
N CYS A 86 -14.16 3.10 -5.05
CA CYS A 86 -15.39 3.83 -4.77
C CYS A 86 -16.10 4.43 -6.01
N ARG A 87 -15.50 4.41 -7.21
CA ARG A 87 -16.03 5.14 -8.40
C ARG A 87 -16.40 4.29 -9.61
N THR A 88 -16.10 2.99 -9.64
CA THR A 88 -16.51 2.12 -10.74
C THR A 88 -17.89 1.52 -10.49
N ASN A 89 -18.93 2.35 -10.56
CA ASN A 89 -20.25 1.88 -11.00
C ASN A 89 -20.87 2.94 -11.94
N GLY A 90 -20.56 2.83 -13.23
CA GLY A 90 -21.19 3.59 -14.32
C GLY A 90 -22.61 3.12 -14.63
N ASN A 91 -23.36 2.70 -13.61
CA ASN A 91 -24.78 2.36 -13.71
C ASN A 91 -25.45 2.63 -12.37
N GLY A 92 -25.94 3.86 -12.15
CA GLY A 92 -27.04 4.23 -11.24
C GLY A 92 -27.02 3.86 -9.75
N ASN A 93 -26.14 2.98 -9.27
CA ASN A 93 -26.16 2.40 -7.93
C ASN A 93 -24.76 2.55 -7.31
N GLY A 94 -24.40 3.77 -6.94
CA GLY A 94 -23.21 4.04 -6.17
C GLY A 94 -23.39 3.66 -4.69
N CYS A 95 -22.32 3.15 -4.09
CA CYS A 95 -22.16 2.75 -2.69
C CYS A 95 -22.70 1.36 -2.31
N HIS A 96 -21.91 0.64 -1.49
CA HIS A 96 -22.06 -0.72 -0.96
C HIS A 96 -21.47 -1.88 -1.79
N ARG A 97 -20.13 -2.01 -1.84
CA ARG A 97 -19.51 -3.35 -1.94
C ARG A 97 -18.06 -3.50 -1.47
N TRP A 98 -17.64 -2.80 -0.41
CA TRP A 98 -16.37 -3.13 0.27
C TRP A 98 -16.55 -3.47 1.77
N LEU A 99 -17.80 -3.43 2.27
CA LEU A 99 -18.21 -3.86 3.61
C LEU A 99 -19.60 -4.53 3.57
N SER A 100 -19.81 -5.48 2.67
CA SER A 100 -20.99 -6.35 2.71
C SER A 100 -20.51 -7.77 2.52
N ASN A 101 -20.15 -8.38 3.65
CA ASN A 101 -20.41 -9.78 4.00
C ASN A 101 -20.02 -9.92 5.48
N SER A 102 -20.99 -9.61 6.34
CA SER A 102 -21.12 -10.28 7.64
C SER A 102 -22.33 -11.20 7.49
N ASP A 103 -22.05 -12.48 7.24
CA ASP A 103 -22.68 -13.54 8.01
C ASP A 103 -21.73 -13.82 9.19
#